data_AF-A0AAV7K4F7-F1
#
_entry.id   AF-A0AAV7K4F7-F1
#
_cell.length_a   1.000
_cell.length_b   1.000
_cell.length_c   1.000
_cell.angle_alpha   90.00
_cell.angle_beta   90.00
_cell.angle_gamma   90.00
#
_symmetry.space_group_name_H-M   'P 1'
#
loop_
_entity.id
_entity.type
_entity.pdbx_description
1 polymer ?
#
loop_
_entity_poly.entity_id
_entity_poly.type
_entity_poly.pdbx_seq_one_letter_code
_entity_poly.pdbx_strand_id
1 'polypeptide(L)'
;MTRLELEERTNVFKWYYKNHISIVTTQRRFRRFYNSRTAPKPDTIKHIVKRFEENGTVVNTARPGPCQTMRTPNNNEKVKRKLAGHHIVHQGGFQENFNCPGQQSGGFL
;
A
#
# COMPACT_ATOMS: atom_id res chain seq x y z
N MET A 1 20.17 -5.80 -3.24
CA MET A 1 19.99 -6.34 -1.89
C MET A 1 18.53 -6.16 -1.53
N THR A 2 17.90 -7.23 -1.04
CA THR A 2 16.50 -7.23 -0.60
C THR A 2 16.29 -6.32 0.61
N ARG A 3 15.04 -5.96 0.89
CA ARG A 3 14.65 -5.13 2.04
C ARG A 3 15.01 -5.87 3.33
N LEU A 4 15.80 -5.23 4.20
CA LEU A 4 16.14 -5.80 5.52
C LEU A 4 14.89 -5.95 6.38
N GLU A 5 14.77 -7.04 7.12
CA GLU A 5 13.72 -7.22 8.12
C GLU A 5 13.95 -6.34 9.37
N LEU A 6 12.91 -6.17 10.20
CA LEU A 6 12.98 -5.31 11.38
C LEU A 6 14.08 -5.77 12.36
N GLU A 7 14.15 -7.08 12.60
CA GLU A 7 15.16 -7.68 13.47
C GLU A 7 16.58 -7.43 12.94
N GLU A 8 16.79 -7.62 11.63
CA GLU A 8 18.06 -7.39 10.96
C GLU A 8 18.54 -5.94 11.14
N ARG A 9 17.64 -4.96 10.95
CA ARG A 9 17.98 -3.55 11.15
C ARG A 9 18.31 -3.21 12.58
N THR A 10 17.54 -3.77 13.52
CA THR A 10 17.77 -3.58 14.95
C THR A 10 19.16 -4.11 15.34
N ASN A 11 19.54 -5.28 14.83
CA ASN A 11 20.85 -5.86 15.08
C ASN A 11 21.97 -5.06 14.41
N VAL A 12 21.78 -4.58 13.18
CA VAL A 12 22.72 -3.66 12.51
C VAL A 12 22.94 -2.39 13.33
N PHE A 13 21.87 -1.76 13.80
CA PHE A 13 21.94 -0.57 14.65
C PHE A 13 22.71 -0.85 15.95
N LYS A 14 22.37 -1.92 16.67
CA LYS A 14 23.06 -2.32 17.91
C LYS A 14 24.56 -2.55 17.68
N TRP A 15 24.94 -3.24 16.61
CA TRP A 15 26.34 -3.49 16.31
C TRP A 15 27.09 -2.23 15.88
N TYR A 16 26.43 -1.31 15.19
CA TYR A 16 27.05 -0.05 14.78
C TYR A 16 27.52 0.76 15.99
N TYR A 17 26.67 0.94 17.01
CA TYR A 17 27.07 1.63 18.23
C TYR A 17 28.05 0.82 19.08
N LYS A 18 27.87 -0.50 19.19
CA LYS A 18 28.77 -1.36 19.98
C LYS A 18 30.21 -1.41 19.43
N ASN A 19 30.39 -1.26 18.11
CA ASN A 19 31.69 -1.33 17.46
C ASN A 19 32.27 0.06 17.14
N HIS A 20 31.98 1.08 17.95
CA HIS A 20 32.47 2.44 17.80
C HIS A 20 32.25 3.02 16.39
N ILE A 21 31.03 2.87 15.85
CA ILE A 21 30.59 3.56 14.62
C ILE A 21 31.31 3.01 13.36
N SER A 22 31.96 1.84 13.46
CA SER A 22 32.61 1.22 12.29
C SER A 22 31.64 0.46 11.38
N ILE A 23 31.47 0.97 10.16
CA ILE A 23 30.64 0.36 9.10
C ILE A 23 31.20 -1.01 8.68
N VAL A 24 32.51 -1.11 8.47
CA VAL A 24 33.16 -2.34 8.00
C VAL A 24 33.01 -3.46 9.01
N THR A 25 33.21 -3.17 10.30
CA THR A 25 33.03 -4.14 11.37
C THR A 25 31.57 -4.59 11.47
N THR A 26 30.63 -3.66 11.34
CA THR A 26 29.20 -3.94 11.34
C THR A 26 28.80 -4.86 10.18
N GLN A 27 29.30 -4.60 8.96
CA GLN A 27 29.07 -5.45 7.79
C GLN A 27 29.68 -6.85 7.96
N ARG A 28 30.92 -6.94 8.46
CA ARG A 28 31.58 -8.23 8.74
C ARG A 28 30.80 -9.04 9.75
N ARG A 29 30.30 -8.40 10.80
CA ARG A 29 29.48 -9.05 11.84
C ARG A 29 28.14 -9.51 11.30
N PHE A 30 27.49 -8.71 10.45
CA PHE A 30 26.26 -9.08 9.76
C PHE A 30 26.43 -10.36 8.93
N ARG A 31 27.48 -10.43 8.10
CA ARG A 31 27.76 -11.63 7.28
C ARG A 31 27.94 -12.89 8.13
N ARG A 32 28.69 -12.76 9.24
CA ARG A 32 28.94 -13.87 10.17
C ARG A 32 27.68 -14.32 10.89
N PHE A 33 26.86 -13.39 11.35
CA PHE A 33 25.67 -13.70 12.15
C PHE A 33 24.55 -14.32 11.30
N TYR A 34 24.26 -13.76 10.12
CA TYR A 34 23.19 -14.25 9.24
C TYR A 34 23.66 -15.27 8.20
N ASN A 35 24.93 -15.71 8.27
CA ASN A 35 25.58 -16.56 7.26
C ASN A 35 25.31 -16.09 5.82
N SER A 36 25.28 -14.77 5.61
CA SER A 36 24.93 -14.16 4.32
C SER A 36 26.18 -13.68 3.60
N ARG A 37 26.26 -13.96 2.29
CA ARG A 37 27.33 -13.44 1.43
C ARG A 37 27.18 -11.93 1.20
N THR A 38 25.96 -11.41 1.35
CA THR A 38 25.64 -10.00 1.16
C THR A 38 25.49 -9.29 2.49
N ALA A 39 26.01 -8.07 2.59
CA ALA A 39 25.85 -7.20 3.75
C ALA A 39 25.17 -5.89 3.33
N PRO A 40 24.47 -5.21 4.25
CA PRO A 40 23.87 -3.91 3.96
C PRO A 40 24.92 -2.92 3.47
N LYS A 41 24.56 -2.15 2.46
CA LYS A 41 25.43 -1.10 1.92
C LYS A 41 25.76 -0.08 3.02
N PRO A 42 26.92 0.60 2.94
CA PRO A 42 27.27 1.65 3.89
C PRO A 42 26.16 2.69 4.06
N ASP A 43 25.55 3.12 2.96
CA ASP A 43 24.46 4.11 2.98
C ASP A 43 23.19 3.58 3.64
N THR A 44 22.93 2.28 3.55
CA THR A 44 21.80 1.65 4.25
C THR A 44 22.03 1.69 5.75
N ILE A 45 23.24 1.39 6.21
CA ILE A 45 23.60 1.47 7.64
C ILE A 45 23.46 2.91 8.13
N LYS A 46 24.00 3.89 7.39
CA LYS A 46 23.86 5.31 7.70
C LYS A 46 22.40 5.76 7.77
N HIS A 47 21.56 5.33 6.82
CA HIS A 47 20.13 5.66 6.83
C HIS A 47 19.39 5.09 8.04
N ILE A 48 19.72 3.86 8.46
CA ILE A 48 19.12 3.25 9.66
C ILE A 48 19.48 4.08 10.89
N VAL A 49 20.75 4.45 11.03
CA VAL A 49 21.25 5.25 12.16
C VAL A 49 20.62 6.64 12.15
N LYS A 50 20.69 7.35 11.03
CA LYS A 50 20.10 8.68 10.86
C LYS A 50 18.60 8.66 11.19
N ARG A 51 17.86 7.68 10.71
CA ARG A 51 16.43 7.57 11.01
C ARG A 51 16.17 7.38 12.51
N PHE A 52 17.00 6.57 13.17
CA PHE A 52 16.89 6.38 14.61
C PHE A 52 17.19 7.68 15.37
N GLU A 53 18.24 8.40 14.97
CA GLU A 53 18.60 9.70 15.57
C GLU A 53 17.50 10.76 15.37
N GLU A 54 16.85 10.79 14.21
CA GLU A 54 15.80 11.76 13.90
C GLU A 54 14.43 11.42 14.49
N ASN A 55 14.03 10.15 14.44
CA ASN A 55 12.65 9.72 14.73
C ASN A 55 12.53 8.73 15.90
N GLY A 56 13.65 8.30 16.50
CA GLY A 56 13.67 7.30 17.56
C GLY A 56 13.31 5.88 17.11
N THR A 57 13.26 5.60 15.79
CA THR A 57 12.80 4.31 15.27
C THR A 57 13.71 3.73 14.18
N VAL A 58 13.86 2.40 14.19
CA VAL A 58 14.54 1.61 13.15
C VAL A 58 13.56 1.02 12.12
N VAL A 59 12.26 1.20 12.33
CA VAL A 59 11.20 0.70 11.46
C VAL A 59 11.21 1.47 10.13
N ASN A 60 10.74 0.83 9.06
CA ASN A 60 10.49 1.54 7.81
C ASN A 60 9.21 2.33 7.96
N THR A 61 9.33 3.65 7.86
CA THR A 61 8.17 4.50 7.67
C THR A 61 7.47 4.08 6.39
N ALA A 62 6.14 4.01 6.44
CA ALA A 62 5.33 3.82 5.24
C ALA A 62 5.70 4.92 4.23
N ARG A 63 5.76 4.56 2.94
CA ARG A 63 5.92 5.60 1.91
C ARG A 63 4.72 6.53 2.05
N PRO A 64 4.92 7.86 2.05
CA PRO A 64 3.80 8.78 2.03
C PRO A 64 2.92 8.40 0.84
N GLY A 65 1.64 8.14 1.12
CA GLY A 65 0.67 7.88 0.08
C GLY A 65 0.43 9.11 -0.78
N PRO A 66 -0.35 8.98 -1.86
CA PRO A 66 -0.82 10.14 -2.61
C PRO A 66 -1.44 11.16 -1.64
N CYS A 67 -1.06 12.44 -1.79
CA CYS A 67 -1.67 13.51 -1.02
C CYS A 67 -3.18 13.44 -1.19
N GLN A 68 -3.91 13.29 -0.09
CA GLN A 68 -5.37 13.31 -0.14
C GLN A 68 -5.80 14.70 -0.61
N THR A 69 -6.55 14.76 -1.70
CA THR A 69 -7.10 16.03 -2.16
C THR A 69 -8.12 16.50 -1.13
N MET A 70 -7.91 17.68 -0.53
CA MET A 70 -8.88 18.24 0.41
C MET A 70 -10.26 18.31 -0.24
N ARG A 71 -11.29 17.89 0.51
CA ARG A 71 -12.70 18.06 0.14
C ARG A 71 -13.10 19.53 0.25
N THR A 72 -12.64 20.32 -0.70
CA THR A 72 -13.18 21.66 -0.93
C THR A 72 -14.53 21.53 -1.67
N PRO A 73 -15.46 22.48 -1.50
CA PRO A 73 -16.74 22.45 -2.20
C PRO A 73 -16.57 22.35 -3.73
N ASN A 74 -15.58 23.06 -4.29
CA ASN A 74 -15.23 23.00 -5.71
C ASN A 74 -14.77 21.59 -6.18
N ASN A 75 -13.94 20.91 -5.38
CA ASN A 75 -13.50 19.55 -5.72
C ASN A 75 -14.65 18.55 -5.64
N ASN A 76 -15.54 18.71 -4.65
CA ASN A 76 -16.73 17.86 -4.51
C ASN A 76 -17.69 18.04 -5.69
N GLU A 77 -17.90 19.27 -6.17
CA GLU A 77 -18.72 19.53 -7.37
C GLU A 77 -18.12 18.94 -8.64
N LYS A 78 -16.78 18.98 -8.79
CA LYS A 78 -16.10 18.31 -9.91
C LYS A 78 -16.29 16.80 -9.86
N VAL A 79 -16.20 16.18 -8.68
CA VAL A 79 -16.48 14.74 -8.50
C VAL A 79 -17.95 14.42 -8.81
N LYS A 80 -18.90 15.21 -8.30
CA LYS A 80 -20.33 15.05 -8.58
C LYS A 80 -20.64 15.15 -10.08
N ARG A 81 -20.06 16.12 -10.78
CA ARG A 81 -20.19 16.27 -12.24
C ARG A 81 -19.60 15.09 -13.01
N LYS A 82 -18.45 14.59 -12.60
CA LYS A 82 -17.85 13.39 -13.22
C LYS A 82 -18.72 12.15 -13.04
N LEU A 83 -19.30 11.95 -11.86
CA LEU A 83 -20.22 10.84 -11.59
C LEU A 83 -21.51 10.97 -12.39
N ALA A 84 -22.08 12.18 -12.48
CA ALA A 84 -23.29 12.44 -13.27
C ALA A 84 -23.08 12.25 -14.78
N GLY A 85 -21.91 12.64 -15.31
CA GLY A 85 -21.54 12.41 -16.71
C GLY A 85 -21.21 10.95 -17.04
N HIS A 86 -21.09 10.09 -16.03
CA HIS A 86 -20.84 8.65 -16.18
C HIS A 86 -22.12 7.82 -16.04
N HIS A 87 -23.29 8.42 -16.26
CA HIS A 87 -24.52 7.65 -16.48
C HIS A 87 -24.41 7.00 -17.86
N ILE A 88 -24.15 5.68 -17.86
CA ILE A 88 -24.15 4.87 -19.06
C ILE A 88 -25.54 5.03 -19.69
N VAL A 89 -25.58 5.66 -20.86
CA VAL A 89 -26.74 5.70 -21.72
C VAL A 89 -26.88 4.29 -22.31
N HIS A 90 -27.56 3.39 -21.59
CA HIS A 90 -28.13 2.21 -22.21
C HIS A 90 -29.35 2.66 -23.01
N GLN A 91 -29.14 3.10 -24.25
CA GLN A 91 -30.20 3.08 -25.25
C GLN A 91 -30.39 1.61 -25.69
N GLY A 92 -31.33 0.93 -25.05
CA GLY A 92 -31.82 -0.39 -25.44
C GLY A 92 -33.31 -0.44 -25.17
N GLY A 93 -34.10 -0.56 -26.25
CA GLY A 93 -35.54 -0.33 -26.25
C GLY A 93 -36.33 -1.25 -25.31
N PHE A 94 -37.26 -0.65 -24.59
CA PHE A 94 -38.36 -1.35 -23.95
C PHE A 94 -39.43 -1.59 -25.03
N GLN A 95 -39.39 -2.75 -25.69
CA GLN A 95 -40.54 -3.24 -26.46
C GLN A 95 -41.52 -3.87 -25.47
N GLU A 96 -42.66 -3.21 -25.32
CA GLU A 96 -43.85 -3.76 -24.68
C GLU A 96 -44.29 -5.02 -25.44
N ASN A 97 -44.25 -6.17 -24.77
CA ASN A 97 -44.93 -7.39 -25.21
C ASN A 97 -45.75 -7.92 -24.04
N PHE A 98 -46.92 -7.32 -23.80
CA PHE A 98 -47.98 -7.94 -23.02
C PHE A 98 -48.63 -9.04 -23.86
N ASN A 99 -48.10 -10.26 -23.76
CA ASN A 99 -48.78 -11.45 -24.26
C ASN A 99 -49.35 -12.22 -23.06
N CYS A 100 -50.64 -12.06 -22.81
CA CYS A 100 -51.41 -12.86 -21.85
C CYS A 100 -52.17 -13.95 -22.63
N PRO A 101 -51.81 -15.24 -22.46
CA PRO A 101 -52.74 -16.32 -22.78
C PRO A 101 -52.92 -17.26 -21.57
N GLY A 102 -54.15 -17.33 -21.05
CA GLY A 102 -54.47 -18.24 -19.95
C GLY A 102 -55.94 -18.24 -19.51
N GLN A 103 -56.88 -18.08 -20.43
CA GLN A 103 -58.25 -18.56 -20.22
C GLN A 103 -58.23 -20.10 -20.26
N GLN A 104 -58.52 -20.75 -19.14
CA GLN A 104 -59.12 -22.09 -19.17
C GLN A 104 -60.40 -22.07 -18.35
N SER A 105 -61.48 -22.09 -19.11
CA SER A 105 -62.85 -22.42 -18.75
C SER A 105 -63.01 -23.90 -18.41
N GLY A 106 -63.87 -24.22 -17.43
CA GLY A 106 -64.46 -25.54 -17.21
C GLY A 106 -64.24 -26.06 -15.78
N GLY A 107 -65.24 -26.56 -15.04
CA GLY A 107 -66.62 -26.85 -15.35
C GLY A 107 -67.38 -27.22 -14.07
N PHE A 108 -68.71 -27.16 -14.18
CA PHE A 108 -69.68 -27.58 -13.17
C PHE A 108 -69.53 -29.05 -12.77
N LEU A 109 -69.60 -29.32 -11.45
CA LEU A 109 -70.64 -30.14 -10.80
C LEU A 109 -70.56 -29.98 -9.29
#